data_AF-A0A8H7ZR24-F1
#
_entry.id   AF-A0A8H7ZR24-F1
#
_cell.length_a   1.000
_cell.length_b   1.000
_cell.length_c   1.000
_cell.angle_alpha   90.00
_cell.angle_beta   90.00
_cell.angle_gamma   90.00
#
_symmetry.space_group_name_H-M   'P 1'
#
loop_
_entity.id
_entity.type
_entity.pdbx_description
1 polymer ?
#
loop_
_entity_poly.entity_id
_entity_poly.type
_entity_poly.pdbx_seq_one_letter_code
_entity_poly.pdbx_strand_id
1 'polypeptide(L)'
;MGIAAIIPTERLTRIRLSFSWSACQRAGRLARYLRWLDIKTKVYDVGDYRRNIAGVSLRQDANALDGAEEQRLLEEASERSLDDLLEWFGDSYEHTTVAMYDATNLTRERRAFIRGRCQKAKVEVMFIESICHDEDVITQNIRD
;
A
#
# COMPACT_ATOMS: atom_id res chain seq x y z
N MET A 1 -1.85 -11.69 20.02
CA MET A 1 -3.08 -11.40 19.23
C MET A 1 -2.98 -9.95 18.80
N GLY A 2 -2.42 -9.68 17.62
CA GLY A 2 -2.12 -8.32 17.18
C GLY A 2 -1.32 -8.32 15.87
N ILE A 3 -1.93 -8.87 14.82
CA ILE A 3 -1.41 -8.89 13.47
C ILE A 3 -2.25 -7.91 12.67
N ALA A 4 -1.70 -6.76 12.31
CA ALA A 4 -2.44 -5.70 11.63
C ALA A 4 -1.87 -5.43 10.22
N ALA A 5 -2.72 -5.54 9.21
CA ALA A 5 -2.45 -4.98 7.89
C ALA A 5 -2.96 -3.53 7.85
N ILE A 6 -2.04 -2.58 7.71
CA ILE A 6 -2.34 -1.17 7.53
C ILE A 6 -2.40 -0.89 6.03
N ILE A 7 -3.57 -0.54 5.53
CA ILE A 7 -3.80 -0.28 4.11
C ILE A 7 -3.99 1.22 3.91
N PRO A 8 -3.01 1.95 3.35
CA PRO A 8 -3.22 3.29 2.84
C PRO A 8 -4.24 3.24 1.70
N THR A 9 -5.15 4.21 1.69
CA THR A 9 -6.03 4.46 0.55
C THR A 9 -5.74 5.89 0.07
N GLU A 10 -5.55 6.09 -1.23
CA GLU A 10 -5.40 7.45 -1.75
C GLU A 10 -6.75 8.10 -1.99
N ARG A 11 -6.95 9.33 -1.51
CA ARG A 11 -7.67 10.39 -2.26
C ARG A 11 -7.42 11.69 -1.52
N LEU A 12 -6.30 12.33 -1.88
CA LEU A 12 -5.88 13.67 -1.46
C LEU A 12 -5.60 13.79 0.05
N THR A 13 -4.53 14.44 0.50
CA THR A 13 -4.07 14.57 1.91
C THR A 13 -4.80 15.57 2.83
N ARG A 14 -5.20 15.28 4.07
CA ARG A 14 -4.30 15.30 5.24
C ARG A 14 -4.97 14.83 6.55
N ILE A 15 -4.27 13.94 7.25
CA ILE A 15 -4.19 13.92 8.73
C ILE A 15 -3.41 15.16 9.18
N ARG A 16 -3.92 15.89 10.17
CA ARG A 16 -3.27 17.08 10.74
C ARG A 16 -2.07 16.68 11.62
N LEU A 17 -0.92 16.48 10.99
CA LEU A 17 0.41 16.60 11.60
C LEU A 17 1.19 17.63 10.75
N SER A 18 1.93 18.52 11.40
CA SER A 18 2.49 19.78 10.87
C SER A 18 3.50 19.69 9.70
N PHE A 19 3.56 18.59 8.95
CA PHE A 19 4.52 18.39 7.86
C PHE A 19 3.87 17.79 6.58
N SER A 20 4.22 18.28 5.38
CA SER A 20 3.66 17.89 4.07
C SER A 20 4.36 16.64 3.53
N TRP A 21 3.63 15.56 3.21
CA TRP A 21 4.24 14.30 2.75
C TRP A 21 3.37 13.55 1.73
N SER A 22 3.99 13.02 0.66
CA SER A 22 3.36 12.15 -0.35
C SER A 22 2.99 10.75 0.20
N ALA A 23 2.16 9.96 -0.50
CA ALA A 23 1.58 8.72 0.02
C ALA A 23 2.60 7.61 0.33
N CYS A 24 3.49 7.34 -0.61
CA CYS A 24 4.64 6.44 -0.42
C CYS A 24 5.49 6.87 0.79
N GLN A 25 5.65 8.18 1.02
CA GLN A 25 6.38 8.70 2.18
C GLN A 25 5.65 8.46 3.51
N ARG A 26 4.31 8.34 3.53
CA ARG A 26 3.53 8.11 4.75
C ARG A 26 3.70 6.68 5.26
N ALA A 27 3.63 5.69 4.37
CA ALA A 27 3.85 4.29 4.74
C ALA A 27 5.26 4.07 5.29
N GLY A 28 6.29 4.59 4.60
CA GLY A 28 7.68 4.50 5.05
C GLY A 28 7.93 5.14 6.43
N ARG A 29 7.31 6.30 6.73
CA ARG A 29 7.46 6.98 8.02
C ARG A 29 6.76 6.26 9.16
N LEU A 30 5.54 5.80 8.95
CA LEU A 30 4.82 5.03 9.96
C LEU A 30 5.55 3.72 10.25
N ALA A 31 6.02 3.03 9.21
CA ALA A 31 6.84 1.84 9.37
C ALA A 31 8.14 2.12 10.14
N ARG A 32 8.79 3.26 9.90
CA ARG A 32 9.97 3.67 10.66
C ARG A 32 9.65 3.92 12.14
N TYR A 33 8.52 4.57 12.43
CA TYR A 33 8.09 4.81 13.81
C TYR A 33 7.75 3.51 14.55
N LEU A 34 7.03 2.59 13.91
CA LEU A 34 6.71 1.29 14.49
C LEU A 34 7.97 0.45 14.75
N ARG A 35 8.92 0.45 13.81
CA ARG A 35 10.24 -0.18 14.03
C ARG A 35 11.03 0.46 15.18
N TRP A 36 10.91 1.78 15.38
CA TRP A 36 11.52 2.46 16.52
C TRP A 36 10.92 2.01 17.87
N LEU A 37 9.64 1.63 17.89
CA LEU A 37 8.97 1.00 19.03
C LEU A 37 9.24 -0.51 19.18
N ASP A 38 10.22 -1.04 18.44
CA ASP A 38 10.55 -2.47 18.39
C ASP A 38 9.41 -3.37 17.87
N ILE A 39 8.53 -2.82 17.04
CA ILE A 39 7.47 -3.57 16.35
C ILE A 39 7.97 -3.98 14.96
N LYS A 40 8.01 -5.29 14.69
CA LYS A 40 8.38 -5.81 13.36
C LYS A 40 7.41 -5.28 12.31
N THR A 41 7.93 -4.47 11.40
CA THR A 41 7.11 -3.79 10.38
C THR A 41 7.73 -3.87 8.99
N LYS A 42 6.93 -4.33 8.03
CA LYS A 42 7.30 -4.44 6.61
C LYS A 42 6.30 -3.69 5.74
N VAL A 43 6.81 -3.06 4.67
CA VAL A 43 5.99 -2.31 3.70
C VAL A 43 5.95 -3.10 2.39
N TYR A 44 4.76 -3.21 1.82
CA TYR A 44 4.43 -3.85 0.56
C TYR A 44 3.85 -2.78 -0.37
N ASP A 45 4.70 -2.20 -1.23
CA ASP A 45 4.29 -1.18 -2.21
C ASP A 45 3.89 -1.87 -3.52
N VAL A 46 2.59 -1.84 -3.84
CA VAL A 46 2.06 -2.41 -5.09
C VAL A 46 2.75 -1.83 -6.33
N GLY A 47 3.18 -0.57 -6.27
CA GLY A 47 3.93 0.09 -7.33
C GLY A 47 5.30 -0.55 -7.59
N ASP A 48 6.00 -1.00 -6.54
CA ASP A 48 7.25 -1.77 -6.66
C ASP A 48 6.99 -3.14 -7.29
N TYR A 49 5.95 -3.84 -6.86
CA TYR A 49 5.54 -5.11 -7.47
C TYR A 49 5.22 -4.93 -8.95
N ARG A 50 4.48 -3.88 -9.31
CA ARG A 50 4.17 -3.56 -10.71
C ARG A 50 5.44 -3.28 -11.50
N ARG A 51 6.38 -2.49 -10.97
CA ARG A 51 7.68 -2.20 -11.61
C ARG A 51 8.52 -3.47 -11.80
N ASN A 52 8.51 -4.37 -10.83
CA ASN A 52 9.27 -5.61 -10.88
C ASN A 52 8.67 -6.61 -11.90
N ILE A 53 7.34 -6.77 -11.91
CA ILE A 53 6.64 -7.63 -12.89
C ILE A 53 6.80 -7.07 -14.30
N ALA A 54 6.66 -5.75 -14.44
CA ALA A 54 6.84 -5.07 -15.72
C ALA A 54 8.32 -4.87 -16.13
N GLY A 55 9.28 -5.33 -15.30
CA GLY A 55 10.71 -5.02 -15.38
C GLY A 55 11.44 -5.34 -16.69
N VAL A 56 10.74 -5.90 -17.68
CA VAL A 56 11.27 -6.21 -19.02
C VAL A 56 10.56 -5.41 -20.13
N SER A 57 9.28 -5.09 -20.01
CA SER A 57 8.49 -4.50 -21.11
C SER A 57 8.55 -2.97 -21.20
N LEU A 58 8.73 -2.25 -20.08
CA LEU A 58 8.63 -0.78 -20.04
C LEU A 58 9.96 -0.04 -20.23
N ARG A 59 11.10 -0.74 -20.30
CA ARG A 59 12.39 -0.10 -20.59
C ARG A 59 12.53 0.38 -22.03
N GLN A 60 11.66 -0.09 -22.93
CA GLN A 60 11.78 0.19 -24.35
C GLN A 60 10.79 1.22 -24.88
N ASP A 61 9.58 1.36 -24.30
CA ASP A 61 8.65 2.43 -24.69
C ASP A 61 7.61 2.70 -23.59
N ALA A 62 7.58 3.93 -23.05
CA ALA A 62 6.64 4.36 -22.01
C ALA A 62 5.17 4.46 -22.47
N ASN A 63 4.90 4.25 -23.76
CA ASN A 63 3.58 4.32 -24.40
C ASN A 63 3.11 2.97 -24.98
N ALA A 64 3.77 1.86 -24.66
CA ALA A 64 3.58 0.59 -25.38
C ALA A 64 2.45 -0.30 -24.85
N LEU A 65 1.96 -0.10 -23.63
CA LEU A 65 0.96 -0.98 -23.03
C LEU A 65 -0.45 -0.44 -23.31
N ASP A 66 -1.33 -1.32 -23.82
CA ASP A 66 -2.76 -1.05 -23.89
C ASP A 66 -3.33 -0.91 -22.46
N GLY A 67 -4.38 -0.10 -22.28
CA GLY A 67 -4.98 0.14 -20.98
C GLY A 67 -5.49 -1.14 -20.30
N ALA A 68 -5.88 -2.14 -21.10
CA ALA A 68 -6.24 -3.46 -20.60
C ALA A 68 -5.03 -4.24 -20.03
N GLU A 69 -3.86 -4.12 -20.66
CA GLU A 69 -2.64 -4.77 -20.20
C GLU A 69 -2.09 -4.09 -18.94
N GLU A 70 -2.16 -2.76 -18.87
CA GLU A 70 -1.80 -2.01 -17.67
C GLU A 70 -2.66 -2.40 -16.47
N GLN A 71 -3.97 -2.52 -16.67
CA GLN A 71 -4.91 -2.94 -15.63
C GLN A 71 -4.61 -4.38 -15.17
N ARG A 72 -4.32 -5.30 -16.10
CA ARG A 72 -3.94 -6.68 -15.77
C ARG A 72 -2.66 -6.73 -14.93
N LEU A 73 -1.63 -5.96 -15.30
CA LEU A 73 -0.37 -5.87 -14.56
C LEU A 73 -0.58 -5.28 -13.16
N LEU A 74 -1.46 -4.29 -13.03
CA LEU A 74 -1.81 -3.72 -11.73
C LEU A 74 -2.52 -4.74 -10.85
N GLU A 75 -3.47 -5.50 -11.40
CA GLU A 75 -4.18 -6.55 -10.68
C GLU A 75 -3.21 -7.64 -10.21
N GLU A 76 -2.36 -8.13 -11.11
CA GLU A 76 -1.34 -9.14 -10.80
C GLU A 76 -0.37 -8.65 -9.71
N ALA A 77 0.13 -7.42 -9.83
CA ALA A 77 1.00 -6.81 -8.82
C ALA A 77 0.31 -6.72 -7.46
N SER A 78 -0.96 -6.34 -7.46
CA SER A 78 -1.74 -6.16 -6.24
C SER A 78 -2.09 -7.50 -5.58
N GLU A 79 -2.27 -8.56 -6.35
CA GLU A 79 -2.49 -9.92 -5.85
C GLU A 79 -1.20 -10.52 -5.29
N ARG A 80 -0.10 -10.49 -6.04
CA ARG A 80 1.20 -11.01 -5.57
C ARG A 80 1.67 -10.31 -4.29
N SER A 81 1.54 -8.99 -4.22
CA SER A 81 1.90 -8.24 -3.01
C SER A 81 1.04 -8.59 -1.80
N LEU A 82 -0.24 -8.93 -2.01
CA LEU A 82 -1.13 -9.37 -0.93
C LEU A 82 -0.78 -10.79 -0.48
N ASP A 83 -0.42 -11.67 -1.42
CA ASP A 83 0.01 -13.04 -1.10
C ASP A 83 1.29 -13.04 -0.24
N ASP A 84 2.33 -12.31 -0.67
CA ASP A 84 3.59 -12.16 0.09
C ASP A 84 3.38 -11.52 1.47
N LEU A 85 2.36 -10.66 1.61
CA LEU A 85 1.98 -10.06 2.88
C LEU A 85 1.38 -11.10 3.82
N LEU A 86 0.48 -11.94 3.31
CA LEU A 86 -0.18 -12.97 4.11
C LEU A 86 0.78 -14.11 4.47
N GLU A 87 1.67 -14.49 3.56
CA GLU A 87 2.72 -15.48 3.81
C GLU A 87 3.65 -15.02 4.94
N TRP A 88 4.05 -13.74 4.93
CA TRP A 88 4.90 -13.19 5.98
C TRP A 88 4.24 -13.26 7.37
N PHE A 89 2.92 -13.16 7.46
CA PHE A 89 2.21 -13.39 8.71
C PHE A 89 2.13 -14.87 9.10
N GLY A 90 2.04 -15.77 8.13
CA GLY A 90 2.03 -17.22 8.37
C GLY A 90 3.36 -17.76 8.90
N ASP A 91 4.48 -17.23 8.41
CA ASP A 91 5.83 -17.64 8.80
C ASP A 91 6.33 -16.97 10.08
N SER A 92 5.63 -15.93 10.55
CA SER A 92 6.02 -15.18 11.75
C SER A 92 5.61 -15.93 13.03
N TYR A 93 6.58 -16.55 13.70
CA TYR A 93 6.42 -17.12 15.06
C TYR A 93 6.18 -16.07 16.17
N GLU A 94 6.18 -14.78 15.83
CA GLU A 94 6.12 -13.67 16.80
C GLU A 94 4.76 -13.00 16.85
N HIS A 95 4.35 -12.62 18.06
CA HIS A 95 2.99 -12.18 18.37
C HIS A 95 2.67 -10.70 18.06
N THR A 96 3.64 -9.93 17.54
CA THR A 96 3.51 -8.48 17.32
C THR A 96 4.18 -8.05 16.01
N THR A 97 3.44 -8.13 14.92
CA THR A 97 3.93 -7.81 13.58
C THR A 97 2.90 -6.96 12.83
N VAL A 98 3.38 -5.93 12.10
CA VAL A 98 2.54 -5.02 11.30
C VAL A 98 2.98 -5.05 9.84
N ALA A 99 2.07 -5.30 8.93
CA ALA A 99 2.31 -5.16 7.49
C ALA A 99 1.65 -3.88 6.99
N MET A 100 2.35 -3.11 6.17
CA MET A 100 1.79 -1.95 5.48
C MET A 100 1.58 -2.30 4.02
N TYR A 101 0.34 -2.29 3.55
CA TYR A 101 -0.03 -2.62 2.16
C TYR A 101 -0.35 -1.34 1.40
N ASP A 102 0.65 -0.73 0.77
CA ASP A 102 0.54 0.57 0.10
C ASP A 102 0.03 0.42 -1.34
N ALA A 103 -1.21 0.84 -1.56
CA ALA A 103 -1.85 0.86 -2.88
C ALA A 103 -2.96 1.91 -2.94
N THR A 104 -3.46 2.23 -4.14
CA THR A 104 -4.49 3.27 -4.32
C THR A 104 -5.83 2.90 -3.67
N ASN A 105 -6.21 1.62 -3.57
CA ASN A 105 -7.32 1.07 -2.76
C ASN A 105 -8.64 1.89 -2.73
N LEU A 106 -8.97 2.55 -3.84
CA LEU A 106 -10.01 3.56 -3.93
C LEU A 106 -11.42 3.01 -3.75
N THR A 107 -11.67 1.84 -4.31
CA THR A 107 -13.02 1.27 -4.42
C THR A 107 -13.39 0.47 -3.18
N ARG A 108 -14.68 0.54 -2.80
CA ARG A 108 -15.22 -0.28 -1.70
C ARG A 108 -15.06 -1.77 -1.97
N GLU A 109 -15.20 -2.18 -3.22
CA GLU A 109 -15.00 -3.55 -3.68
C GLU A 109 -13.58 -4.03 -3.41
N ARG A 110 -12.56 -3.24 -3.78
CA ARG A 110 -11.16 -3.59 -3.50
C ARG A 110 -10.90 -3.74 -2.01
N ARG A 111 -11.43 -2.83 -1.19
CA ARG A 111 -11.30 -2.91 0.28
C ARG A 111 -12.01 -4.12 0.87
N ALA A 112 -13.18 -4.49 0.35
CA ALA A 112 -13.91 -5.68 0.77
C ALA A 112 -13.15 -6.96 0.40
N PHE A 113 -12.57 -7.01 -0.81
CA PHE A 113 -11.72 -8.11 -1.25
C PHE A 113 -10.52 -8.31 -0.33
N ILE A 114 -9.74 -7.25 -0.06
CA ILE A 114 -8.55 -7.33 0.81
C ILE A 114 -8.95 -7.76 2.22
N ARG A 115 -10.00 -7.15 2.78
CA ARG A 115 -10.52 -7.53 4.10
C ARG A 115 -10.89 -9.01 4.14
N GLY A 116 -11.59 -9.52 3.13
CA GLY A 116 -11.98 -10.92 3.06
C GLY A 116 -10.77 -11.88 2.99
N ARG A 117 -9.73 -11.52 2.24
CA ARG A 117 -8.47 -12.28 2.18
C ARG A 117 -7.77 -12.32 3.53
N CYS A 118 -7.59 -11.18 4.19
CA CYS A 118 -6.97 -11.08 5.51
C CYS A 118 -7.78 -11.82 6.59
N GLN A 119 -9.10 -11.69 6.59
CA GLN A 119 -9.98 -12.41 7.54
C GLN A 119 -9.82 -13.93 7.43
N LYS A 120 -9.76 -14.48 6.21
CA LYS A 120 -9.50 -15.91 5.99
C LYS A 120 -8.14 -16.34 6.56
N ALA A 121 -7.14 -15.46 6.50
CA ALA A 121 -5.81 -15.66 7.07
C ALA A 121 -5.72 -15.30 8.58
N LYS A 122 -6.83 -14.93 9.24
CA LYS A 122 -6.86 -14.48 10.64
C LYS A 122 -5.97 -13.27 10.92
N VAL A 123 -5.86 -12.38 9.94
CA VAL A 123 -5.13 -11.11 9.99
C VAL A 123 -6.13 -9.98 10.23
N GLU A 124 -5.91 -9.17 11.25
CA GLU A 124 -6.71 -7.96 11.49
C GLU A 124 -6.33 -6.88 10.48
N VAL A 125 -7.31 -6.07 10.05
CA VAL A 125 -7.11 -5.07 9.00
C VAL A 125 -7.51 -3.69 9.51
N MET A 126 -6.63 -2.72 9.31
CA MET A 126 -6.88 -1.31 9.56
C MET A 126 -6.68 -0.52 8.26
N PHE A 127 -7.70 0.23 7.85
CA PHE A 127 -7.58 1.16 6.72
C PHE A 127 -7.15 2.53 7.26
N ILE A 128 -6.13 3.14 6.64
CA ILE A 128 -5.71 4.50 6.93
C ILE A 128 -5.96 5.35 5.69
N GLU A 129 -7.03 6.14 5.75
CA GLU A 129 -7.36 7.09 4.70
C GLU A 129 -6.82 8.48 5.05
N SER A 130 -6.28 9.17 4.05
CA SER A 130 -5.93 10.59 4.14
C SER A 130 -6.87 11.32 3.20
N ILE A 131 -7.53 12.37 3.68
CA ILE A 131 -8.55 13.14 2.93
C ILE A 131 -8.16 14.62 2.90
N CYS A 132 -8.02 15.22 1.71
CA CYS A 132 -7.80 16.66 1.49
C CYS A 132 -9.00 17.27 0.81
N HIS A 133 -9.26 18.52 1.15
CA HIS A 133 -10.18 19.37 0.41
C HIS A 133 -9.54 20.69 -0.04
N ASP A 134 -8.23 20.85 0.13
CA ASP A 134 -7.49 22.09 -0.15
C ASP A 134 -6.73 21.96 -1.49
N GLU A 135 -7.16 22.70 -2.50
CA GLU A 135 -6.60 22.66 -3.85
C GLU A 135 -5.16 23.16 -3.93
N ASP A 136 -4.74 24.08 -3.07
CA ASP A 136 -3.37 24.61 -3.04
C ASP A 136 -2.40 23.54 -2.54
N VAL A 137 -2.80 22.81 -1.49
CA VAL A 137 -2.02 21.67 -0.95
C VAL A 137 -1.93 20.54 -1.96
N ILE A 138 -2.98 20.30 -2.74
CA ILE A 138 -2.98 19.29 -3.80
C ILE A 138 -2.00 19.68 -4.91
N THR A 139 -2.06 20.94 -5.34
CA THR A 139 -1.24 21.47 -6.44
C THR A 139 0.25 21.47 -6.08
N GLN A 140 0.60 21.78 -4.82
CA GLN A 140 1.98 21.70 -4.34
C GLN A 140 2.53 20.26 -4.33
N ASN A 141 1.75 19.28 -3.86
CA ASN A 141 2.21 17.89 -3.78
C ASN A 141 2.32 17.17 -5.14
N ILE A 142 1.77 17.75 -6.21
CA ILE A 142 1.92 17.23 -7.59
C ILE A 142 3.21 17.77 -8.25
N ARG A 143 3.71 18.93 -7.80
CA ARG A 143 4.85 19.62 -8.41
C ARG A 143 6.22 19.17 -7.88
N ASP A 144 6.26 18.55 -6.70
CA ASP A 144 7.45 18.00 -6.04
C ASP A 144 7.51 16.47 -6.17
#